data_AF-A0A2M8S6L7-F1
#
_entry.id   AF-A0A2M8S6L7-F1
#
_cell.length_a   1.000
_cell.length_b   1.000
_cell.length_c   1.000
_cell.angle_alpha   90.00
_cell.angle_beta   90.00
_cell.angle_gamma   90.00
#
_symmetry.space_group_name_H-M   'P 1'
#
loop_
_entity.id
_entity.type
_entity.pdbx_description
1 polymer ?
#
loop_
_entity_poly.entity_id
_entity_poly.type
_entity_poly.pdbx_seq_one_letter_code
_entity_poly.pdbx_strand_id
1 'polypeptide(L)'
;MAKSKTSKKKITARQFAPIGLWLAGITLLATVILLAFKLLASAGLYLPLNARRLDLFLLISAGVAILGLAVFALLDPQRVREFLTGRQARYGSNAIIMLIASIGILVVVNLIVFQSPVTPLDLTEDKSNSLAPETIEVLRSLTSPVQATAFFTSQYPTDTASKLLENYKANANGKFDYTFVDPDQNPVLAQQAGISGDGKIYLQMGDAHEIISYASEQDITAALIRLINPGQRVIYFLTGHGERDIEQSAEEAYTQVKSALEAKNYTVQTLNLIADHKIPEDAKAIIIAGPLKPITADEATLLGDYVTRGGALVVMEDPIPTTQFGDSPDPLADYLSTKWGIALDNDVVIDTSSNQPLYAVADSYGNHPN
;
A
#
# COMPACT_ATOMS: atom_id res chain seq x y z
N MET A 1 93.90 51.51 8.00
CA MET A 1 92.78 51.65 8.96
C MET A 1 91.48 51.75 8.19
N ALA A 2 90.65 50.70 8.18
CA ALA A 2 89.30 50.76 7.63
C ALA A 2 88.34 50.06 8.60
N LYS A 3 87.48 50.83 9.26
CA LYS A 3 86.43 50.33 10.16
C LYS A 3 85.24 49.86 9.32
N SER A 4 85.00 48.55 9.32
CA SER A 4 83.74 47.94 8.87
C SER A 4 82.61 48.30 9.84
N LYS A 5 81.60 49.03 9.36
CA LYS A 5 80.33 49.27 10.07
C LYS A 5 79.34 48.19 9.67
N THR A 6 79.09 47.24 10.57
CA THR A 6 77.99 46.29 10.46
C THR A 6 76.66 46.99 10.80
N SER A 7 75.83 47.19 9.79
CA SER A 7 74.45 47.67 9.94
C SER A 7 73.56 46.52 10.46
N LYS A 8 73.14 46.58 11.72
CA LYS A 8 72.13 45.67 12.28
C LYS A 8 70.76 46.05 11.70
N LYS A 9 70.21 45.22 10.80
CA LYS A 9 68.80 45.30 10.37
C LYS A 9 67.90 45.20 11.61
N LYS A 10 67.16 46.27 11.94
CA LYS A 10 66.12 46.23 12.98
C LYS A 10 64.96 45.38 12.48
N ILE A 11 64.72 44.24 13.11
CA ILE A 11 63.55 43.39 12.87
C ILE A 11 62.33 44.15 13.40
N THR A 12 61.39 44.52 12.52
CA THR A 12 60.14 45.18 12.90
C THR A 12 59.03 44.14 13.01
N ALA A 13 58.21 44.21 14.07
CA ALA A 13 57.15 43.25 14.38
C ALA A 13 56.19 42.95 13.20
N ARG A 14 56.02 43.90 12.27
CA ARG A 14 55.28 43.73 11.00
C ARG A 14 55.75 42.57 10.13
N GLN A 15 57.02 42.19 10.17
CA GLN A 15 57.57 41.10 9.35
C GLN A 15 56.96 39.72 9.73
N PHE A 16 56.39 39.59 10.93
CA PHE A 16 55.76 38.36 11.41
C PHE A 16 54.24 38.32 11.22
N ALA A 17 53.62 39.43 10.80
CA ALA A 17 52.16 39.48 10.55
C ALA A 17 51.66 38.37 9.59
N PRO A 18 52.34 38.05 8.47
CA PRO A 18 51.89 36.98 7.57
C PRO A 18 51.77 35.62 8.25
N ILE A 19 52.62 35.33 9.25
CA ILE A 19 52.62 34.05 9.97
C ILE A 19 51.32 33.89 10.77
N GLY A 20 50.85 34.96 11.42
CA GLY A 20 49.56 34.97 12.12
C GLY A 20 48.37 34.74 11.18
N LEU A 21 48.41 35.32 9.98
CA LEU A 21 47.38 35.12 8.95
C LEU A 21 47.36 33.67 8.42
N TRP A 22 48.53 33.08 8.14
CA TRP A 22 48.64 31.69 7.69
C TRP A 22 48.16 30.70 8.75
N LEU A 23 48.54 30.91 10.02
CA LEU A 23 48.05 30.12 11.15
C LEU A 23 46.54 30.21 11.31
N ALA A 24 45.98 31.43 11.21
CA ALA A 24 44.53 31.64 11.24
C ALA A 24 43.82 30.95 10.07
N GLY A 25 44.39 31.00 8.86
CA GLY A 25 43.81 30.34 7.68
C GLY A 25 43.76 28.82 7.82
N ILE A 26 44.86 28.19 8.27
CA ILE A 26 44.93 26.74 8.46
C ILE A 26 43.96 26.28 9.56
N THR A 27 43.88 27.02 10.66
CA THR A 27 42.99 26.68 11.78
C THR A 27 41.54 26.94 11.44
N LEU A 28 41.22 27.95 10.63
CA LEU A 28 39.88 28.18 10.12
C LEU A 28 39.43 27.06 9.17
N LEU A 29 40.32 26.57 8.28
CA LEU A 29 40.04 25.38 7.49
C LEU A 29 39.76 24.16 8.37
N ALA A 30 40.57 23.95 9.42
CA ALA A 30 40.35 22.88 10.38
C ALA A 30 39.00 23.02 11.12
N THR A 31 38.58 24.25 11.48
CA THR A 31 37.26 24.49 12.10
C THR A 31 36.10 24.13 11.17
N VAL A 32 36.19 24.48 9.88
CA VAL A 32 35.15 24.16 8.89
C VAL A 32 35.03 22.66 8.70
N ILE A 33 36.16 21.96 8.62
CA ILE A 33 36.20 20.50 8.53
C ILE A 33 35.55 19.87 9.77
N LEU A 34 35.94 20.30 10.98
CA LEU A 34 35.37 19.79 12.23
C LEU A 34 33.87 20.09 12.36
N LEU A 35 33.42 21.25 11.88
CA LEU A 35 32.01 21.62 11.85
C LEU A 35 31.22 20.73 10.89
N ALA A 36 31.77 20.40 9.71
CA ALA A 36 31.16 19.47 8.77
C ALA A 36 31.04 18.06 9.37
N PHE A 37 32.08 17.56 10.06
CA PHE A 37 32.01 16.30 10.79
C PHE A 37 30.94 16.32 11.90
N LYS A 38 30.78 17.46 12.60
CA LYS A 38 29.72 17.62 13.61
C LYS A 38 28.33 17.58 12.98
N LEU A 39 28.14 18.23 11.83
CA LEU A 39 26.86 18.24 11.10
C LEU A 39 26.48 16.83 10.61
N LEU A 40 27.44 16.10 10.02
CA LEU A 40 27.25 14.70 9.64
C LEU A 40 26.90 13.82 10.84
N ALA A 41 27.54 14.06 12.00
CA ALA A 41 27.23 13.35 13.22
C ALA A 41 25.82 13.66 13.75
N SER A 42 25.39 14.92 13.72
CA SER A 42 24.03 15.30 14.13
C SER A 42 22.95 14.78 13.18
N ALA A 43 23.27 14.55 11.91
CA ALA A 43 22.37 13.96 10.92
C ALA A 43 22.30 12.41 11.03
N GLY A 44 23.02 11.80 11.97
CA GLY A 44 23.05 10.34 12.14
C GLY A 44 23.84 9.59 11.07
N LEU A 45 24.51 10.30 10.15
CA LEU A 45 25.29 9.72 9.05
C LEU A 45 26.68 9.23 9.50
N TYR A 46 27.11 9.63 10.69
CA TYR A 46 28.38 9.23 11.28
C TYR A 46 28.26 9.18 12.80
N LEU A 47 28.67 8.08 13.43
CA LEU A 47 28.75 7.97 14.89
C LEU A 47 30.19 8.26 15.34
N PRO A 48 30.51 9.46 15.83
CA PRO A 48 31.85 9.76 16.32
C PRO A 48 32.17 8.88 17.53
N LEU A 49 33.35 8.27 17.52
CA LEU A 49 33.88 7.45 18.62
C LEU A 49 33.88 8.19 19.98
N ASN A 50 33.87 9.53 19.97
CA ASN A 50 33.74 10.37 21.16
C ASN A 50 33.23 11.79 20.79
N ALA A 51 31.92 12.03 20.92
CA ALA A 51 31.29 13.32 20.63
C ALA A 51 31.95 14.50 21.41
N ARG A 52 32.26 14.28 22.70
CA ARG A 52 32.90 15.30 23.55
C ARG A 52 34.29 15.74 23.06
N ARG A 53 35.05 14.85 22.41
CA ARG A 53 36.36 15.21 21.84
C ARG A 53 36.22 16.09 20.61
N LEU A 54 35.22 15.81 19.78
CA LEU A 54 34.93 16.59 18.58
C LEU A 54 34.57 18.04 18.96
N ASP A 55 33.74 18.23 19.98
CA ASP A 55 33.39 19.56 20.51
C ASP A 55 34.61 20.33 21.04
N LEU A 56 35.50 19.64 21.77
CA LEU A 56 36.73 20.25 22.28
C LEU A 56 37.68 20.67 21.16
N PHE A 57 37.90 19.83 20.14
CA PHE A 57 38.75 20.18 19.00
C PHE A 57 38.18 21.33 18.17
N LEU A 58 36.85 21.38 18.02
CA LEU A 58 36.17 22.49 17.35
C LEU A 58 36.39 23.80 18.12
N LEU A 59 36.22 23.80 19.45
CA LEU A 59 36.45 24.98 20.28
C LEU A 59 37.91 25.44 20.27
N ILE A 60 38.86 24.51 20.35
CA ILE A 60 40.30 24.83 20.33
C ILE A 60 40.69 25.43 18.97
N SER A 61 40.31 24.80 17.86
CA SER A 61 40.63 25.30 16.53
C SER A 61 40.00 26.66 16.26
N ALA A 62 38.75 26.90 16.72
CA ALA A 62 38.09 28.19 16.61
C ALA A 62 38.78 29.27 17.45
N GLY A 63 39.18 28.93 18.68
CA GLY A 63 39.95 29.82 19.54
C GLY A 63 41.29 30.23 18.92
N VAL A 64 42.03 29.28 18.35
CA VAL A 64 43.31 29.58 17.70
C VAL A 64 43.13 30.41 16.42
N ALA A 65 42.08 30.16 15.64
CA ALA A 65 41.78 30.96 14.45
C ALA A 65 41.48 32.43 14.82
N ILE A 66 40.67 32.66 15.85
CA ILE A 66 40.33 34.00 16.34
C ILE A 66 41.59 34.71 16.88
N LEU A 67 42.41 34.01 17.66
CA LEU A 67 43.66 34.57 18.19
C LEU A 67 44.66 34.91 17.07
N GLY A 68 44.79 34.07 16.05
CA GLY A 68 45.65 34.32 14.89
C GLY A 68 45.21 35.55 14.11
N LEU A 69 43.90 35.72 13.88
CA LEU A 69 43.33 36.91 13.24
C LEU A 69 43.53 38.18 14.10
N ALA A 70 43.36 38.08 15.42
CA ALA A 70 43.59 39.18 16.34
C ALA A 70 45.07 39.63 16.33
N VAL A 71 46.01 38.68 16.36
CA VAL A 71 47.45 38.97 16.26
C VAL A 71 47.79 39.59 14.91
N PHE A 72 47.22 39.10 13.81
CA PHE A 72 47.39 39.71 12.49
C PHE A 72 46.88 41.15 12.45
N ALA A 73 45.70 41.42 13.01
CA ALA A 73 45.11 42.74 13.04
C ALA A 73 45.90 43.74 13.90
N LEU A 74 46.51 43.27 15.00
CA LEU A 74 47.39 44.09 15.84
C LEU A 74 48.75 44.37 15.18
N LEU A 75 49.30 43.39 14.46
CA LEU A 75 50.62 43.52 13.82
C LEU A 75 50.60 44.30 12.50
N ASP A 76 49.48 44.28 11.75
CA ASP A 76 49.34 45.06 10.52
C ASP A 76 47.95 45.72 10.33
N PRO A 77 47.63 46.75 11.13
CA PRO A 77 46.32 47.40 11.10
C PRO A 77 46.03 48.13 9.78
N GLN A 78 47.06 48.52 9.02
CA GLN A 78 46.89 49.21 7.73
C GLN A 78 46.30 48.28 6.66
N ARG A 79 46.83 47.05 6.53
CA ARG A 79 46.29 46.05 5.60
C ARG A 79 44.88 45.60 5.96
N VAL A 80 44.56 45.46 7.25
CA VAL A 80 43.19 45.14 7.70
C VAL A 80 42.22 46.26 7.32
N ARG A 81 42.62 47.53 7.50
CA ARG A 81 41.79 48.69 7.12
C ARG A 81 41.59 48.76 5.60
N GLU A 82 42.64 48.56 4.81
CA GLU A 82 42.54 48.51 3.34
C GLU A 82 41.65 47.38 2.85
N PHE A 83 41.73 46.20 3.47
CA PHE A 83 40.85 45.08 3.17
C PHE A 83 39.39 45.41 3.49
N LEU A 84 39.10 45.89 4.70
CA LEU A 84 37.72 46.20 5.15
C LEU A 84 37.07 47.38 4.41
N THR A 85 37.86 48.36 3.97
CA THR A 85 37.36 49.53 3.21
C THR A 85 37.43 49.35 1.69
N GLY A 86 38.02 48.25 1.22
CA GLY A 86 38.20 47.96 -0.19
C GLY A 86 36.90 47.55 -0.89
N ARG A 87 36.83 47.76 -2.21
CA ARG A 87 35.68 47.34 -3.04
C ARG A 87 35.37 45.84 -2.90
N GLN A 88 36.39 45.00 -2.72
CA GLN A 88 36.24 43.55 -2.54
C GLN A 88 35.55 43.15 -1.23
N ALA A 89 35.75 43.88 -0.12
CA ALA A 89 35.06 43.57 1.14
C ALA A 89 33.55 43.85 1.08
N ARG A 90 33.13 44.88 0.32
CA ARG A 90 31.71 45.18 0.12
C ARG A 90 30.97 44.07 -0.65
N TYR A 91 31.64 43.41 -1.60
CA TYR A 91 31.09 42.24 -2.27
C TYR A 91 31.16 40.98 -1.39
N GLY A 92 32.23 40.80 -0.61
CA GLY A 92 32.40 39.68 0.31
C GLY A 92 31.39 39.67 1.48
N SER A 93 31.02 40.84 2.01
CA SER A 93 30.02 40.93 3.08
C SER A 93 28.63 40.46 2.63
N ASN A 94 28.25 40.76 1.38
CA ASN A 94 26.97 40.28 0.85
C ASN A 94 26.97 38.75 0.70
N ALA A 95 28.09 38.15 0.26
CA ALA A 95 28.22 36.71 0.18
C ALA A 95 28.12 36.02 1.56
N ILE A 96 28.74 36.61 2.59
CA ILE A 96 28.66 36.10 3.98
C ILE A 96 27.24 36.21 4.52
N ILE A 97 26.55 37.34 4.29
CA ILE A 97 25.15 37.52 4.72
C ILE A 97 24.24 36.51 4.01
N MET A 98 24.40 36.32 2.69
CA MET A 98 23.64 35.32 1.93
C MET A 98 23.92 33.89 2.41
N LEU A 99 25.17 33.57 2.76
CA LEU A 99 25.53 32.27 3.30
C LEU A 99 24.87 32.03 4.67
N ILE A 100 24.95 33.00 5.58
CA ILE A 100 24.31 32.92 6.90
C ILE A 100 22.79 32.82 6.74
N ALA A 101 22.18 33.60 5.85
CA ALA A 101 20.75 33.54 5.57
C ALA A 101 20.33 32.16 5.01
N SER A 102 21.10 31.62 4.07
CA SER A 102 20.83 30.29 3.49
C SER A 102 20.93 29.18 4.53
N ILE A 103 21.96 29.20 5.38
CA ILE A 103 22.11 28.26 6.49
C ILE A 103 20.97 28.43 7.50
N GLY A 104 20.60 29.67 7.84
CA GLY A 104 19.48 29.97 8.73
C GLY A 104 18.15 29.42 8.20
N ILE A 105 17.88 29.58 6.90
CA ILE A 105 16.70 29.00 6.24
C ILE A 105 16.72 27.47 6.35
N LEU A 106 17.85 26.82 6.06
CA LEU A 106 17.97 25.36 6.18
C LEU A 106 17.72 24.87 7.61
N VAL A 107 18.23 25.58 8.62
CA VAL A 107 17.98 25.25 10.03
C VAL A 107 16.49 25.41 10.39
N VAL A 108 15.85 26.51 9.99
CA VAL A 108 14.42 26.75 10.27
C VAL A 108 13.54 25.71 9.57
N VAL A 109 13.80 25.42 8.30
CA VAL A 109 13.08 24.37 7.55
C VAL A 109 13.26 23.01 8.23
N ASN A 110 14.49 22.66 8.61
CA ASN A 110 14.77 21.40 9.31
C ASN A 110 14.06 21.31 10.67
N LEU A 111 14.02 22.39 11.44
CA LEU A 111 13.29 22.45 12.72
C LEU A 111 11.78 22.27 12.53
N ILE A 112 11.19 22.89 11.51
CA ILE A 112 9.76 22.74 11.19
C ILE A 112 9.44 21.29 10.80
N VAL A 113 10.26 20.68 9.93
CA VAL A 113 10.10 19.28 9.49
C VAL A 113 10.28 18.31 10.66
N PHE A 114 11.21 18.56 11.57
CA PHE A 114 11.45 17.67 12.71
C PHE A 114 10.35 17.77 13.78
N GLN A 115 9.71 18.93 13.94
CA GLN A 115 8.66 19.14 14.94
C GLN A 115 7.24 18.88 14.43
N SER A 116 7.04 18.83 13.11
CA SER A 116 5.72 18.63 12.50
C SER A 116 5.64 17.24 11.87
N PRO A 117 4.58 16.45 12.10
CA PRO A 117 4.31 15.22 11.37
C PRO A 117 3.81 15.58 9.96
N VAL A 118 4.68 16.13 9.12
CA VAL A 118 4.35 16.36 7.71
C VAL A 118 4.62 15.05 6.98
N THR A 119 3.59 14.51 6.33
CA THR A 119 3.73 13.33 5.46
C THR A 119 4.84 13.60 4.46
N PRO A 120 5.85 12.72 4.31
CA PRO A 120 6.93 12.92 3.36
C PRO A 120 6.33 13.12 1.96
N LEU A 121 6.51 14.30 1.40
CA LEU A 121 6.08 14.57 0.04
C LEU A 121 6.99 13.76 -0.89
N ASP A 122 6.44 12.77 -1.58
CA ASP A 122 7.20 11.98 -2.55
C ASP A 122 7.54 12.86 -3.77
N LEU A 123 8.81 13.28 -3.84
CA LEU A 123 9.37 14.10 -4.92
C LEU A 123 10.00 13.23 -6.03
N THR A 124 9.84 11.90 -5.99
CA THR A 124 10.30 11.04 -7.07
C THR A 124 9.41 11.21 -8.30
N GLU A 125 10.02 11.18 -9.49
CA GLU A 125 9.34 11.37 -10.78
C GLU A 125 8.17 10.40 -10.97
N ASP A 126 8.34 9.16 -10.47
CA ASP A 126 7.36 8.07 -10.61
C ASP A 126 6.46 7.89 -9.38
N LYS A 127 6.56 8.73 -8.34
CA LYS A 127 5.77 8.58 -7.09
C LYS A 127 5.87 7.19 -6.43
N SER A 128 7.00 6.53 -6.60
CA SER A 128 7.22 5.12 -6.23
C SER A 128 7.19 4.82 -4.73
N ASN A 129 7.11 5.84 -3.87
CA ASN A 129 7.03 5.72 -2.42
C ASN A 129 5.68 6.22 -1.87
N SER A 130 4.70 6.50 -2.73
CA SER A 130 3.36 6.93 -2.33
C SER A 130 2.29 5.94 -2.79
N LEU A 131 1.23 5.80 -2.00
CA LEU A 131 0.07 4.98 -2.35
C LEU A 131 -0.77 5.66 -3.43
N ALA A 132 -1.45 4.86 -4.24
CA ALA A 132 -2.41 5.35 -5.22
C ALA A 132 -3.54 6.12 -4.52
N PRO A 133 -4.10 7.18 -5.14
CA PRO A 133 -5.22 7.94 -4.58
C PRO A 133 -6.41 7.07 -4.18
N GLU A 134 -6.68 6.01 -4.95
CA GLU A 134 -7.75 5.04 -4.71
C GLU A 134 -7.49 4.23 -3.44
N THR A 135 -6.25 3.81 -3.21
CA THR A 135 -5.84 3.11 -1.98
C THR A 135 -6.02 3.99 -0.75
N ILE A 136 -5.69 5.29 -0.85
CA ILE A 136 -5.89 6.24 0.24
C ILE A 136 -7.38 6.37 0.59
N GLU A 137 -8.26 6.38 -0.41
CA GLU A 137 -9.70 6.45 -0.18
C GLU A 137 -10.24 5.18 0.50
N VAL A 138 -9.75 4.00 0.10
CA VAL A 138 -10.05 2.73 0.79
C VAL A 138 -9.61 2.80 2.26
N LEU A 139 -8.40 3.28 2.54
CA LEU A 139 -7.89 3.45 3.90
C LEU A 139 -8.74 4.41 4.75
N ARG A 140 -9.28 5.47 4.15
CA ARG A 140 -10.20 6.40 4.84
C ARG A 140 -11.56 5.78 5.14
N SER A 141 -12.01 4.86 4.29
CA SER A 141 -13.30 4.18 4.44
C SER A 141 -13.30 3.09 5.53
N LEU A 142 -12.12 2.71 6.07
CA LEU A 142 -12.02 1.73 7.15
C LEU A 142 -12.87 2.15 8.35
N THR A 143 -13.85 1.33 8.73
CA THR A 143 -14.74 1.59 9.86
C THR A 143 -14.16 1.09 11.19
N SER A 144 -13.33 0.05 11.13
CA SER A 144 -12.71 -0.62 12.28
C SER A 144 -11.18 -0.75 12.09
N PRO A 145 -10.40 -0.93 13.17
CA PRO A 145 -8.95 -1.12 13.05
C PRO A 145 -8.64 -2.44 12.35
N VAL A 146 -7.66 -2.40 11.44
CA VAL A 146 -7.12 -3.54 10.71
C VAL A 146 -5.73 -3.88 11.25
N GLN A 147 -5.51 -5.14 11.61
CA GLN A 147 -4.21 -5.67 11.98
C GLN A 147 -3.67 -6.54 10.84
N ALA A 148 -2.49 -6.20 10.32
CA ALA A 148 -1.77 -6.99 9.34
C ALA A 148 -0.67 -7.82 10.03
N THR A 149 -0.73 -9.14 9.94
CA THR A 149 0.32 -10.05 10.41
C THR A 149 1.05 -10.63 9.22
N ALA A 150 2.28 -10.16 8.98
CA ALA A 150 3.13 -10.57 7.88
C ALA A 150 4.00 -11.76 8.30
N PHE A 151 3.77 -12.92 7.68
CA PHE A 151 4.49 -14.16 7.93
C PHE A 151 5.69 -14.29 6.97
N PHE A 152 6.87 -13.98 7.49
CA PHE A 152 8.13 -13.96 6.73
C PHE A 152 9.21 -14.64 7.55
N THR A 153 9.82 -15.70 7.02
CA THR A 153 11.01 -16.27 7.65
C THR A 153 12.19 -15.30 7.58
N SER A 154 13.14 -15.47 8.49
CA SER A 154 14.37 -14.67 8.58
C SER A 154 15.23 -14.65 7.30
N GLN A 155 14.98 -15.57 6.37
CA GLN A 155 15.70 -15.74 5.10
C GLN A 155 14.97 -15.11 3.90
N TYR A 156 13.74 -14.62 4.09
CA TYR A 156 12.97 -13.95 3.06
C TYR A 156 13.11 -12.42 3.16
N PRO A 157 13.40 -11.70 2.06
CA PRO A 157 13.51 -10.24 2.10
C PRO A 157 12.19 -9.55 2.51
N THR A 158 12.22 -8.78 3.59
CA THR A 158 11.05 -8.07 4.12
C THR A 158 10.97 -6.61 3.69
N ASP A 159 12.00 -6.04 3.05
CA ASP A 159 12.10 -4.59 2.81
C ASP A 159 10.92 -4.02 2.02
N THR A 160 10.51 -4.71 0.95
CA THR A 160 9.39 -4.29 0.11
C THR A 160 8.07 -4.34 0.89
N ALA A 161 7.83 -5.43 1.61
CA ALA A 161 6.62 -5.59 2.42
C ALA A 161 6.56 -4.58 3.57
N SER A 162 7.70 -4.35 4.23
CA SER A 162 7.84 -3.40 5.34
C SER A 162 7.54 -1.98 4.89
N LYS A 163 8.17 -1.52 3.80
CA LYS A 163 7.89 -0.19 3.23
C LYS A 163 6.42 -0.02 2.84
N LEU A 164 5.84 -1.05 2.22
CA LEU A 164 4.43 -1.01 1.80
C LEU A 164 3.50 -0.92 3.02
N LEU A 165 3.67 -1.77 4.03
CA LEU A 165 2.84 -1.76 5.23
C LEU A 165 3.02 -0.47 6.07
N GLU A 166 4.23 0.08 6.09
CA GLU A 166 4.50 1.39 6.71
C GLU A 166 3.74 2.51 5.99
N ASN A 167 3.72 2.50 4.65
CA ASN A 167 2.94 3.45 3.87
C ASN A 167 1.43 3.34 4.16
N TYR A 168 0.90 2.12 4.35
CA TYR A 168 -0.49 1.92 4.74
C TYR A 168 -0.76 2.47 6.13
N LYS A 169 0.08 2.15 7.12
CA LYS A 169 -0.01 2.66 8.49
C LYS A 169 0.00 4.19 8.54
N ALA A 170 0.89 4.83 7.78
CA ALA A 170 1.01 6.29 7.71
C ALA A 170 -0.24 6.97 7.13
N ASN A 171 -0.99 6.30 6.25
CA ASN A 171 -2.15 6.87 5.54
C ASN A 171 -3.52 6.41 6.10
N ALA A 172 -3.54 5.50 7.08
CA ALA A 172 -4.78 4.93 7.64
C ALA A 172 -5.36 5.67 8.84
N ASN A 173 -4.81 6.85 9.21
CA ASN A 173 -5.24 7.62 10.39
C ASN A 173 -5.34 6.79 11.68
N GLY A 174 -4.39 5.86 11.89
CA GLY A 174 -4.34 5.00 13.07
C GLY A 174 -5.29 3.79 13.05
N LYS A 175 -6.00 3.54 11.93
CA LYS A 175 -6.88 2.36 11.76
C LYS A 175 -6.19 1.17 11.10
N PHE A 176 -4.89 1.25 10.82
CA PHE A 176 -4.13 0.15 10.26
C PHE A 176 -2.82 0.02 11.04
N ASP A 177 -2.52 -1.19 11.49
CA ASP A 177 -1.24 -1.53 12.10
C ASP A 177 -0.74 -2.86 11.57
N TYR A 178 0.56 -3.12 11.72
CA TYR A 178 1.19 -4.32 11.21
C TYR A 178 2.25 -4.90 12.14
N THR A 179 2.45 -6.21 12.04
CA THR A 179 3.46 -6.97 12.78
C THR A 179 4.08 -8.03 11.89
N PHE A 180 5.40 -8.21 11.96
CA PHE A 180 6.09 -9.32 11.32
C PHE A 180 6.24 -10.50 12.29
N VAL A 181 5.95 -11.70 11.80
CA VAL A 181 6.07 -12.96 12.54
C VAL A 181 6.85 -13.93 11.69
N ASP A 182 7.88 -14.56 12.27
CA ASP A 182 8.57 -15.67 11.63
C ASP A 182 7.76 -16.95 11.89
N PRO A 183 7.19 -17.59 10.84
CA PRO A 183 6.35 -18.77 11.01
C PRO A 183 7.12 -19.98 11.55
N ASP A 184 8.44 -20.06 11.36
CA ASP A 184 9.28 -21.15 11.89
C ASP A 184 9.52 -20.97 13.40
N GLN A 185 9.61 -19.73 13.86
CA GLN A 185 9.75 -19.41 15.28
C GLN A 185 8.42 -19.48 16.04
N ASN A 186 7.30 -19.26 15.35
CA ASN A 186 5.97 -19.21 15.96
C ASN A 186 4.92 -20.03 15.20
N PRO A 187 5.09 -21.37 15.14
CA PRO A 187 4.26 -22.24 14.31
C PRO A 187 2.79 -22.30 14.75
N VAL A 188 2.51 -22.04 16.03
CA VAL A 188 1.14 -22.02 16.57
C VAL A 188 0.31 -20.90 15.95
N LEU A 189 0.87 -19.69 15.83
CA LEU A 189 0.18 -18.56 15.20
C LEU A 189 -0.03 -18.79 13.70
N ALA A 190 0.97 -19.34 13.01
CA ALA A 190 0.87 -19.67 11.59
C ALA A 190 -0.22 -20.72 11.34
N GLN A 191 -0.29 -21.77 12.18
CA GLN A 191 -1.30 -22.81 12.07
C GLN A 191 -2.70 -22.29 12.36
N GLN A 192 -2.87 -21.43 13.38
CA GLN A 192 -4.16 -20.80 13.69
C GLN A 192 -4.64 -19.88 12.56
N ALA A 193 -3.73 -19.19 11.89
CA ALA A 193 -4.03 -18.35 10.73
C ALA A 193 -4.21 -19.15 9.43
N GLY A 194 -4.03 -20.48 9.43
CA GLY A 194 -4.11 -21.31 8.23
C GLY A 194 -3.00 -21.03 7.21
N ILE A 195 -1.87 -20.48 7.66
CA ILE A 195 -0.78 -20.01 6.80
C ILE A 195 0.31 -21.06 6.71
N SER A 196 0.58 -21.49 5.48
CA SER A 196 1.70 -22.33 5.09
C SER A 196 2.57 -21.61 4.05
N GLY A 197 3.87 -21.53 4.29
CA GLY A 197 4.83 -20.88 3.38
C GLY A 197 5.14 -19.42 3.71
N ASP A 198 6.11 -18.88 2.99
CA ASP A 198 6.70 -17.55 3.20
C ASP A 198 6.02 -16.42 2.42
N GLY A 199 6.11 -15.20 2.95
CA GLY A 199 5.74 -13.96 2.25
C GLY A 199 4.25 -13.64 2.30
N LYS A 200 3.49 -14.34 3.15
CA LYS A 200 2.04 -14.19 3.27
C LYS A 200 1.68 -13.12 4.29
N ILE A 201 0.56 -12.43 4.07
CA ILE A 201 0.05 -11.40 4.99
C ILE A 201 -1.38 -11.76 5.38
N TYR A 202 -1.62 -11.91 6.68
CA TYR A 202 -2.94 -12.09 7.27
C TYR A 202 -3.50 -10.72 7.68
N LEU A 203 -4.58 -10.28 7.06
CA LEU A 203 -5.29 -9.08 7.46
C LEU A 203 -6.50 -9.46 8.31
N GLN A 204 -6.69 -8.79 9.43
CA GLN A 204 -7.83 -9.01 10.32
C GLN A 204 -8.53 -7.69 10.64
N MET A 205 -9.86 -7.68 10.56
CA MET A 205 -10.70 -6.56 10.96
C MET A 205 -11.94 -7.08 11.71
N GLY A 206 -11.89 -7.02 13.05
CA GLY A 206 -12.89 -7.69 13.89
C GLY A 206 -12.83 -9.22 13.70
N ASP A 207 -13.95 -9.82 13.31
CA ASP A 207 -14.06 -11.26 13.03
C ASP A 207 -13.73 -11.61 11.56
N ALA A 208 -13.72 -10.62 10.67
CA ALA A 208 -13.40 -10.82 9.26
C ALA A 208 -11.87 -10.87 9.07
N HIS A 209 -11.41 -11.77 8.19
CA HIS A 209 -9.99 -11.91 7.88
C HIS A 209 -9.76 -12.27 6.41
N GLU A 210 -8.58 -11.92 5.92
CA GLU A 210 -8.14 -12.15 4.55
C GLU A 210 -6.67 -12.57 4.54
N ILE A 211 -6.31 -13.47 3.63
CA ILE A 211 -4.92 -13.93 3.46
C ILE A 211 -4.44 -13.49 2.09
N ILE A 212 -3.28 -12.85 2.06
CA ILE A 212 -2.64 -12.35 0.86
C ILE A 212 -1.36 -13.13 0.63
N SER A 213 -1.17 -13.61 -0.60
CA SER A 213 -0.01 -14.42 -0.99
C SER A 213 1.25 -13.59 -1.27
N TYR A 214 1.10 -12.32 -1.62
CA TYR A 214 2.21 -11.43 -2.01
C TYR A 214 2.02 -10.02 -1.47
N ALA A 215 3.11 -9.41 -1.02
CA ALA A 215 3.10 -8.02 -0.56
C ALA A 215 3.06 -7.05 -1.76
N SER A 216 1.86 -6.79 -2.28
CA SER A 216 1.60 -5.81 -3.35
C SER A 216 0.50 -4.84 -2.95
N GLU A 217 0.56 -3.59 -3.43
CA GLU A 217 -0.49 -2.61 -3.13
C GLU A 217 -1.85 -3.06 -3.66
N GLN A 218 -1.88 -3.62 -4.87
CA GLN A 218 -3.10 -4.12 -5.48
C GLN A 218 -3.77 -5.20 -4.62
N ASP A 219 -3.00 -6.16 -4.12
CA ASP A 219 -3.56 -7.28 -3.35
C ASP A 219 -4.02 -6.85 -1.96
N ILE A 220 -3.24 -5.98 -1.28
CA ILE A 220 -3.61 -5.45 0.04
C ILE A 220 -4.85 -4.55 -0.08
N THR A 221 -4.90 -3.61 -1.04
CA THR A 221 -6.07 -2.77 -1.27
C THR A 221 -7.31 -3.61 -1.58
N ALA A 222 -7.19 -4.61 -2.45
CA ALA A 222 -8.31 -5.49 -2.78
C ALA A 222 -8.81 -6.28 -1.56
N ALA A 223 -7.90 -6.76 -0.71
CA ALA A 223 -8.26 -7.46 0.52
C ALA A 223 -8.93 -6.52 1.54
N LEU A 224 -8.46 -5.28 1.68
CA LEU A 224 -9.12 -4.29 2.53
C LEU A 224 -10.56 -4.01 2.06
N ILE A 225 -10.79 -3.90 0.75
CA ILE A 225 -12.14 -3.72 0.20
C ILE A 225 -13.06 -4.89 0.59
N ARG A 226 -12.54 -6.13 0.56
CA ARG A 226 -13.27 -7.33 0.99
C ARG A 226 -13.56 -7.29 2.49
N LEU A 227 -12.60 -6.88 3.31
CA LEU A 227 -12.80 -6.70 4.76
C LEU A 227 -13.83 -5.61 5.07
N ILE A 228 -13.83 -4.49 4.36
CA ILE A 228 -14.81 -3.40 4.53
C ILE A 228 -16.23 -3.87 4.17
N ASN A 229 -16.36 -4.75 3.17
CA ASN A 229 -17.64 -5.24 2.67
C ASN A 229 -17.74 -6.77 2.76
N PRO A 230 -17.75 -7.35 3.98
CA PRO A 230 -17.67 -8.80 4.17
C PRO A 230 -18.93 -9.54 3.68
N GLY A 231 -20.01 -8.84 3.32
CA GLY A 231 -21.32 -9.44 3.04
C GLY A 231 -22.05 -9.02 1.76
N GLN A 232 -21.45 -8.34 0.79
CA GLN A 232 -22.24 -7.76 -0.32
C GLN A 232 -22.31 -8.55 -1.63
N ARG A 233 -22.12 -9.88 -1.60
CA ARG A 233 -22.35 -10.73 -2.78
C ARG A 233 -22.94 -12.10 -2.43
N VAL A 234 -24.16 -12.12 -1.93
CA VAL A 234 -24.87 -13.39 -1.68
C VAL A 234 -25.51 -13.89 -2.98
N ILE A 235 -25.17 -15.11 -3.37
CA ILE A 235 -25.82 -15.85 -4.45
C ILE A 235 -26.68 -16.94 -3.82
N TYR A 236 -27.95 -16.96 -4.16
CA TYR A 236 -28.89 -17.95 -3.65
C TYR A 236 -29.17 -19.02 -4.70
N PHE A 237 -29.00 -20.29 -4.35
CA PHE A 237 -29.48 -21.43 -5.14
C PHE A 237 -30.88 -21.80 -4.67
N LEU A 238 -31.82 -21.88 -5.61
CA LEU A 238 -33.19 -22.29 -5.31
C LEU A 238 -33.22 -23.77 -4.90
N THR A 239 -34.08 -24.08 -3.93
CA THR A 239 -34.34 -25.43 -3.45
C THR A 239 -35.84 -25.60 -3.18
N GLY A 240 -36.32 -26.83 -3.33
CA GLY A 240 -37.70 -27.21 -3.00
C GLY A 240 -38.38 -28.01 -4.10
N HIS A 241 -37.82 -28.01 -5.30
CA HIS A 241 -38.40 -28.59 -6.51
C HIS A 241 -37.55 -29.75 -7.06
N GLY A 242 -36.54 -30.19 -6.32
CA GLY A 242 -35.68 -31.33 -6.67
C GLY A 242 -34.39 -30.93 -7.38
N GLU A 243 -33.99 -29.68 -7.25
CA GLU A 243 -32.75 -29.12 -7.78
C GLU A 243 -31.51 -29.86 -7.25
N ARG A 244 -30.41 -29.77 -8.01
CA ARG A 244 -29.13 -30.38 -7.65
C ARG A 244 -28.55 -29.74 -6.38
N ASP A 245 -28.10 -30.59 -5.45
CA ASP A 245 -27.51 -30.17 -4.17
C ASP A 245 -26.18 -29.41 -4.40
N ILE A 246 -25.91 -28.41 -3.57
CA ILE A 246 -24.70 -27.59 -3.60
C ILE A 246 -23.68 -27.96 -2.49
N GLU A 247 -24.11 -28.75 -1.49
CA GLU A 247 -23.34 -29.12 -0.30
C GLU A 247 -22.78 -30.55 -0.40
N GLN A 248 -23.59 -31.50 -0.87
CA GLN A 248 -23.20 -32.91 -0.85
C GLN A 248 -22.33 -33.28 -2.06
N SER A 249 -21.28 -34.06 -1.83
CA SER A 249 -20.47 -34.62 -2.92
C SER A 249 -21.21 -35.79 -3.60
N ALA A 250 -22.16 -35.47 -4.47
CA ALA A 250 -22.79 -36.39 -5.40
C ALA A 250 -22.28 -36.18 -6.83
N GLU A 251 -22.43 -37.18 -7.69
CA GLU A 251 -21.99 -37.13 -9.10
C GLU A 251 -22.62 -35.97 -9.89
N GLU A 252 -23.82 -35.52 -9.48
CA GLU A 252 -24.57 -34.43 -10.10
C GLU A 252 -24.62 -33.15 -9.23
N ALA A 253 -23.78 -33.04 -8.20
CA ALA A 253 -23.81 -31.90 -7.29
C ALA A 253 -23.05 -30.66 -7.82
N TYR A 254 -23.51 -29.47 -7.44
CA TYR A 254 -22.88 -28.20 -7.79
C TYR A 254 -21.81 -27.73 -6.79
N THR A 255 -21.23 -28.64 -6.00
CA THR A 255 -20.20 -28.31 -5.00
C THR A 255 -18.98 -27.60 -5.60
N GLN A 256 -18.59 -27.95 -6.83
CA GLN A 256 -17.49 -27.27 -7.54
C GLN A 256 -17.85 -25.84 -7.94
N VAL A 257 -19.10 -25.60 -8.34
CA VAL A 257 -19.61 -24.26 -8.67
C VAL A 257 -19.64 -23.41 -7.40
N LYS A 258 -20.17 -23.95 -6.30
CA LYS A 258 -20.14 -23.29 -4.98
C LYS A 258 -18.72 -22.90 -4.58
N SER A 259 -17.78 -23.85 -4.62
CA SER A 259 -16.37 -23.60 -4.29
C SER A 259 -15.74 -22.52 -5.18
N ALA A 260 -16.06 -22.50 -6.48
CA ALA A 260 -15.56 -21.50 -7.41
C ALA A 260 -16.15 -20.10 -7.16
N LEU A 261 -17.42 -20.01 -6.75
CA LEU A 261 -18.08 -18.78 -6.36
C LEU A 261 -17.52 -18.25 -5.03
N GLU A 262 -17.35 -19.11 -4.04
CA GLU A 262 -16.75 -18.76 -2.75
C GLU A 262 -15.29 -18.30 -2.91
N ALA A 263 -14.50 -18.96 -3.77
CA ALA A 263 -13.16 -18.51 -4.13
C ALA A 263 -13.14 -17.13 -4.82
N LYS A 264 -14.26 -16.70 -5.40
CA LYS A 264 -14.47 -15.37 -6.00
C LYS A 264 -15.15 -14.40 -5.02
N ASN A 265 -15.21 -14.72 -3.73
CA ASN A 265 -15.77 -13.89 -2.66
C ASN A 265 -17.28 -13.65 -2.81
N TYR A 266 -18.01 -14.69 -3.24
CA TYR A 266 -19.46 -14.77 -3.11
C TYR A 266 -19.81 -15.61 -1.88
N THR A 267 -20.84 -15.21 -1.15
CA THR A 267 -21.47 -16.09 -0.16
C THR A 267 -22.54 -16.89 -0.87
N VAL A 268 -22.43 -18.23 -0.87
CA VAL A 268 -23.43 -19.09 -1.51
C VAL A 268 -24.38 -19.61 -0.44
N GLN A 269 -25.67 -19.40 -0.64
CA GLN A 269 -26.73 -19.87 0.25
C GLN A 269 -27.81 -20.60 -0.53
N THR A 270 -28.63 -21.38 0.16
CA THR A 270 -29.85 -21.96 -0.41
C THR A 270 -31.05 -21.07 -0.08
N LEU A 271 -32.03 -21.05 -0.97
CA LEU A 271 -33.29 -20.35 -0.78
C LEU A 271 -34.43 -21.33 -1.06
N ASN A 272 -35.40 -21.40 -0.16
CA ASN A 272 -36.59 -22.21 -0.37
C ASN A 272 -37.82 -21.30 -0.39
N LEU A 273 -38.30 -20.95 -1.58
CA LEU A 273 -39.42 -20.01 -1.71
C LEU A 273 -40.75 -20.59 -1.21
N ILE A 274 -40.91 -21.92 -1.22
CA ILE A 274 -42.06 -22.62 -0.63
C ILE A 274 -42.11 -22.41 0.90
N ALA A 275 -40.96 -22.38 1.56
CA ALA A 275 -40.88 -22.16 3.00
C ALA A 275 -40.91 -20.66 3.34
N ASP A 276 -40.04 -19.88 2.70
CA ASP A 276 -39.72 -18.51 3.10
C ASP A 276 -40.69 -17.48 2.52
N HIS A 277 -41.34 -17.76 1.38
CA HIS A 277 -42.27 -16.88 0.66
C HIS A 277 -41.74 -15.46 0.38
N LYS A 278 -40.41 -15.26 0.40
CA LYS A 278 -39.75 -13.99 0.13
C LYS A 278 -38.33 -14.21 -0.36
N ILE A 279 -37.85 -13.27 -1.17
CA ILE A 279 -36.45 -13.21 -1.60
C ILE A 279 -35.72 -12.25 -0.65
N PRO A 280 -34.59 -12.65 -0.04
CA PRO A 280 -33.76 -11.79 0.80
C PRO A 280 -33.27 -10.53 0.07
N GLU A 281 -33.20 -9.39 0.78
CA GLU A 281 -32.77 -8.11 0.20
C GLU A 281 -31.27 -8.08 -0.18
N ASP A 282 -30.47 -8.98 0.38
CA ASP A 282 -29.03 -9.12 0.11
C ASP A 282 -28.71 -10.01 -1.11
N ALA A 283 -29.73 -10.60 -1.74
CA ALA A 283 -29.59 -11.43 -2.93
C ALA A 283 -29.05 -10.61 -4.12
N LYS A 284 -27.84 -10.94 -4.58
CA LYS A 284 -27.27 -10.41 -5.83
C LYS A 284 -27.71 -11.19 -7.05
N ALA A 285 -27.80 -12.50 -6.91
CA ALA A 285 -28.29 -13.38 -7.95
C ALA A 285 -29.06 -14.55 -7.33
N ILE A 286 -30.06 -15.03 -8.07
CA ILE A 286 -30.75 -16.29 -7.79
C ILE A 286 -30.42 -17.25 -8.93
N ILE A 287 -30.06 -18.48 -8.57
CA ILE A 287 -29.75 -19.56 -9.51
C ILE A 287 -30.82 -20.64 -9.35
N ILE A 288 -31.53 -20.93 -10.44
CA ILE A 288 -32.48 -22.04 -10.55
C ILE A 288 -31.77 -23.13 -11.34
N ALA A 289 -31.52 -24.26 -10.68
CA ALA A 289 -30.52 -25.22 -11.12
C ALA A 289 -31.12 -26.61 -11.41
N GLY A 290 -31.81 -26.73 -12.54
CA GLY A 290 -32.45 -27.96 -13.01
C GLY A 290 -33.57 -28.42 -12.06
N PRO A 291 -34.68 -27.66 -11.92
CA PRO A 291 -35.80 -28.10 -11.10
C PRO A 291 -36.41 -29.37 -11.69
N LEU A 292 -36.68 -30.37 -10.85
CA LEU A 292 -37.35 -31.60 -11.29
C LEU A 292 -38.86 -31.47 -11.27
N LYS A 293 -39.42 -30.47 -10.57
CA LYS A 293 -40.85 -30.17 -10.49
C LYS A 293 -41.10 -28.72 -10.89
N PRO A 294 -42.27 -28.41 -11.46
CA PRO A 294 -42.58 -27.04 -11.83
C PRO A 294 -42.62 -26.15 -10.61
N ILE A 295 -41.99 -24.98 -10.71
CA ILE A 295 -42.17 -23.92 -9.71
C ILE A 295 -43.60 -23.37 -9.80
N THR A 296 -44.12 -22.86 -8.70
CA THR A 296 -45.49 -22.33 -8.68
C THR A 296 -45.59 -20.95 -9.33
N ALA A 297 -46.80 -20.55 -9.73
CA ALA A 297 -47.04 -19.23 -10.31
C ALA A 297 -46.71 -18.08 -9.34
N ASP A 298 -46.90 -18.30 -8.03
CA ASP A 298 -46.56 -17.31 -7.00
C ASP A 298 -45.04 -17.14 -6.91
N GLU A 299 -44.28 -18.24 -6.96
CA GLU A 299 -42.80 -18.21 -6.99
C GLU A 299 -42.27 -17.53 -8.24
N ALA A 300 -42.83 -17.86 -9.41
CA ALA A 300 -42.48 -17.21 -10.68
C ALA A 300 -42.76 -15.69 -10.64
N THR A 301 -43.84 -15.28 -9.98
CA THR A 301 -44.16 -13.87 -9.77
C THR A 301 -43.13 -13.18 -8.86
N LEU A 302 -42.76 -13.81 -7.73
CA LEU A 302 -41.72 -13.28 -6.83
C LEU A 302 -40.37 -13.11 -7.51
N LEU A 303 -39.95 -14.11 -8.29
CA LEU A 303 -38.73 -14.07 -9.09
C LEU A 303 -38.80 -12.97 -10.15
N GLY A 304 -39.95 -12.85 -10.83
CA GLY A 304 -40.14 -11.82 -11.84
C GLY A 304 -40.07 -10.40 -11.28
N ASP A 305 -40.65 -10.18 -10.10
CA ASP A 305 -40.56 -8.91 -9.37
C ASP A 305 -39.13 -8.59 -8.95
N TYR A 306 -38.36 -9.60 -8.51
CA TYR A 306 -36.95 -9.45 -8.16
C TYR A 306 -36.09 -9.03 -9.36
N VAL A 307 -36.26 -9.67 -10.52
CA VAL A 307 -35.54 -9.28 -11.75
C VAL A 307 -35.94 -7.88 -12.21
N THR A 308 -37.22 -7.53 -12.13
CA THR A 308 -37.72 -6.18 -12.50
C THR A 308 -37.10 -5.07 -11.64
N ARG A 309 -36.75 -5.36 -10.38
CA ARG A 309 -36.02 -4.45 -9.48
C ARG A 309 -34.51 -4.36 -9.75
N GLY A 310 -34.00 -5.06 -10.76
CA GLY A 310 -32.58 -5.08 -11.13
C GLY A 310 -31.79 -6.25 -10.52
N GLY A 311 -32.47 -7.24 -9.95
CA GLY A 311 -31.86 -8.50 -9.52
C GLY A 311 -31.43 -9.37 -10.70
N ALA A 312 -30.38 -10.17 -10.54
CA ALA A 312 -29.92 -11.10 -11.57
C ALA A 312 -30.52 -12.51 -11.36
N LEU A 313 -30.97 -13.14 -12.43
CA LEU A 313 -31.51 -14.51 -12.42
C LEU A 313 -30.74 -15.38 -13.40
N VAL A 314 -30.30 -16.56 -12.95
CA VAL A 314 -29.72 -17.61 -13.79
C VAL A 314 -30.68 -18.78 -13.76
N VAL A 315 -31.14 -19.21 -14.94
CA VAL A 315 -32.08 -20.32 -15.09
C VAL A 315 -31.39 -21.41 -15.90
N MET A 316 -31.34 -22.61 -15.33
CA MET A 316 -30.89 -23.83 -15.99
C MET A 316 -32.07 -24.80 -15.94
N GLU A 317 -32.67 -25.09 -17.09
CA GLU A 317 -33.77 -26.04 -17.23
C GLU A 317 -33.28 -27.29 -17.96
N ASP A 318 -33.72 -28.44 -17.46
CA ASP A 318 -33.49 -29.73 -18.11
C ASP A 318 -34.69 -30.07 -19.01
N PRO A 319 -34.50 -30.82 -20.12
CA PRO A 319 -35.62 -31.22 -20.99
C PRO A 319 -36.73 -31.94 -20.22
N ILE A 320 -38.00 -31.74 -20.60
CA ILE A 320 -39.16 -32.34 -19.91
C ILE A 320 -39.04 -33.86 -19.71
N PRO A 321 -38.51 -34.66 -20.67
CA PRO A 321 -38.32 -36.10 -20.48
C PRO A 321 -37.38 -36.47 -19.33
N THR A 322 -36.52 -35.55 -18.89
CA THR A 322 -35.58 -35.73 -17.77
C THR A 322 -36.08 -35.14 -16.45
N THR A 323 -37.25 -34.51 -16.44
CA THR A 323 -37.88 -33.94 -15.25
C THR A 323 -39.14 -34.72 -14.83
N GLN A 324 -39.79 -34.29 -13.75
CA GLN A 324 -41.06 -34.83 -13.25
C GLN A 324 -42.23 -33.87 -13.53
N PHE A 325 -42.10 -33.00 -14.53
CA PHE A 325 -43.16 -32.02 -14.87
C PHE A 325 -44.40 -32.70 -15.45
N GLY A 326 -44.20 -33.75 -16.26
CA GLY A 326 -45.29 -34.39 -17.00
C GLY A 326 -46.00 -33.39 -17.92
N ASP A 327 -47.32 -33.34 -17.85
CA ASP A 327 -48.16 -32.38 -18.59
C ASP A 327 -48.44 -31.09 -17.78
N SER A 328 -47.77 -30.90 -16.65
CA SER A 328 -47.99 -29.72 -15.81
C SER A 328 -47.50 -28.45 -16.52
N PRO A 329 -48.20 -27.31 -16.37
CA PRO A 329 -47.70 -26.05 -16.90
C PRO A 329 -46.40 -25.66 -16.20
N ASP A 330 -45.57 -24.89 -16.91
CA ASP A 330 -44.34 -24.30 -16.39
C ASP A 330 -44.47 -22.77 -16.34
N PRO A 331 -44.87 -22.23 -15.17
CA PRO A 331 -44.99 -20.78 -14.97
C PRO A 331 -43.68 -20.01 -15.16
N LEU A 332 -42.52 -20.64 -14.96
CA LEU A 332 -41.21 -20.00 -15.16
C LEU A 332 -40.94 -19.81 -16.66
N ALA A 333 -41.14 -20.87 -17.45
CA ALA A 333 -41.01 -20.78 -18.91
C ALA A 333 -42.00 -19.76 -19.50
N ASP A 334 -43.25 -19.74 -19.03
CA ASP A 334 -44.24 -18.75 -19.45
C ASP A 334 -43.80 -17.31 -19.14
N TYR A 335 -43.23 -17.08 -17.95
CA TYR A 335 -42.67 -15.78 -17.56
C TYR A 335 -41.50 -15.38 -18.47
N LEU A 336 -40.53 -16.27 -18.67
CA LEU A 336 -39.35 -16.03 -19.51
C LEU A 336 -39.74 -15.71 -20.95
N SER A 337 -40.68 -16.45 -21.52
CA SER A 337 -41.20 -16.24 -22.87
C SER A 337 -41.91 -14.90 -22.99
N THR A 338 -42.86 -14.62 -22.08
CA THR A 338 -43.72 -13.44 -22.17
C THR A 338 -42.98 -12.14 -21.87
N LYS A 339 -42.03 -12.15 -20.94
CA LYS A 339 -41.33 -10.93 -20.47
C LYS A 339 -40.00 -10.70 -21.18
N TRP A 340 -39.28 -11.77 -21.50
CA TRP A 340 -37.90 -11.68 -22.00
C TRP A 340 -37.75 -12.23 -23.42
N GLY A 341 -38.81 -12.83 -24.00
CA GLY A 341 -38.74 -13.45 -25.32
C GLY A 341 -37.88 -14.72 -25.35
N ILE A 342 -37.60 -15.32 -24.18
CA ILE A 342 -36.83 -16.55 -24.05
C ILE A 342 -37.82 -17.72 -24.05
N ALA A 343 -37.90 -18.42 -25.18
CA ALA A 343 -38.71 -19.62 -25.30
C ALA A 343 -37.87 -20.87 -25.00
N LEU A 344 -38.41 -21.76 -24.18
CA LEU A 344 -37.84 -23.08 -23.92
C LEU A 344 -38.63 -24.10 -24.74
N ASP A 345 -37.97 -24.71 -25.72
CA ASP A 345 -38.55 -25.79 -26.49
C ASP A 345 -38.44 -27.12 -25.73
N ASN A 346 -39.39 -28.01 -25.96
CA ASN A 346 -39.38 -29.35 -25.36
C ASN A 346 -38.68 -30.36 -26.30
N ASP A 347 -37.41 -30.09 -26.59
CA ASP A 347 -36.56 -30.94 -27.41
C ASP A 347 -35.26 -31.32 -26.70
N VAL A 348 -34.58 -32.31 -27.27
CA VAL A 348 -33.29 -32.79 -26.77
C VAL A 348 -32.28 -32.67 -27.91
N VAL A 349 -31.21 -31.94 -27.66
CA VAL A 349 -30.10 -31.82 -28.61
C VAL A 349 -29.27 -33.09 -28.57
N ILE A 350 -29.09 -33.73 -29.73
CA ILE A 350 -28.32 -34.96 -29.88
C ILE A 350 -27.15 -34.72 -30.83
N ASP A 351 -25.92 -34.90 -30.34
CA ASP A 351 -24.73 -34.90 -31.18
C ASP A 351 -24.42 -36.31 -31.67
N THR A 352 -24.79 -36.60 -32.92
CA THR A 352 -24.56 -37.91 -33.54
C THR A 352 -23.09 -38.20 -33.86
N SER A 353 -22.19 -37.22 -33.73
CA SER A 353 -20.76 -37.37 -34.02
C SER A 353 -19.91 -37.68 -32.78
N SER A 354 -20.48 -37.50 -31.59
CA SER A 354 -19.83 -37.75 -30.30
C SER A 354 -20.11 -39.17 -29.77
N ASN A 355 -19.14 -39.75 -29.06
CA ASN A 355 -19.35 -40.99 -28.29
C ASN A 355 -20.29 -40.79 -27.09
N GLN A 356 -20.54 -39.54 -26.71
CA GLN A 356 -21.50 -39.15 -25.67
C GLN A 356 -22.57 -38.26 -26.31
N PRO A 357 -23.58 -38.84 -26.97
CA PRO A 357 -24.48 -38.12 -27.87
C PRO A 357 -25.42 -37.12 -27.16
N LEU A 358 -25.54 -37.19 -25.84
CA LEU A 358 -26.32 -36.23 -25.04
C LEU A 358 -25.49 -35.05 -24.52
N TYR A 359 -24.16 -35.05 -24.75
CA TYR A 359 -23.28 -33.95 -24.41
C TYR A 359 -23.04 -33.12 -25.67
N ALA A 360 -23.99 -32.23 -25.97
CA ALA A 360 -23.88 -31.32 -27.10
C ALA A 360 -23.03 -30.10 -26.71
N VAL A 361 -22.07 -29.73 -27.56
CA VAL A 361 -21.27 -28.51 -27.39
C VAL A 361 -21.71 -27.50 -28.45
N ALA A 362 -22.04 -26.29 -28.01
CA ALA A 362 -22.35 -25.20 -28.94
C ALA A 362 -21.09 -24.76 -29.70
N ASP A 363 -21.14 -24.82 -31.03
CA ASP A 363 -20.06 -24.36 -31.92
C ASP A 363 -19.98 -22.83 -32.01
N SER A 364 -21.10 -22.15 -31.75
CA SER A 364 -21.16 -20.68 -31.69
C SER A 364 -22.25 -20.21 -30.73
N TYR A 365 -22.04 -19.03 -30.13
CA TYR A 365 -23.03 -18.37 -29.29
C TYR A 365 -23.87 -17.39 -30.11
N GLY A 366 -25.16 -17.28 -29.79
CA GLY A 366 -26.06 -16.30 -30.39
C GLY A 366 -25.68 -14.86 -30.00
N ASN A 367 -26.12 -13.88 -30.80
CA ASN A 367 -25.96 -12.47 -30.46
C ASN A 367 -27.00 -12.09 -29.40
N HIS A 368 -26.55 -11.66 -28.22
CA HIS A 368 -27.40 -11.03 -27.21
C HIS A 368 -27.41 -9.51 -27.40
N PRO A 369 -28.55 -8.82 -27.34
CA PRO A 369 -28.59 -7.36 -27.38
C PRO A 369 -27.84 -6.78 -26.16
N ASN A 370 -26.86 -5.90 -26.39
CA ASN A 370 -26.17 -5.15 -25.34
C ASN A 370 -26.98 -3.95 -24.87
#